data_AF-A0A3N2GP52-F1
#
_entry.id   AF-A0A3N2GP52-F1
#
_cell.length_a   1.000
_cell.length_b   1.000
_cell.length_c   1.000
_cell.angle_alpha   90.00
_cell.angle_beta   90.00
_cell.angle_gamma   90.00
#
_symmetry.space_group_name_H-M   'P 1'
#
loop_
_entity.id
_entity.type
_entity.pdbx_description
1 polymer ?
#
loop_
_entity_poly.entity_id
_entity_poly.type
_entity_poly.pdbx_seq_one_letter_code
_entity_poly.pdbx_strand_id
1 'polypeptide(L)'
;MKPLAKSQFDYVTRADRAFRVLPGSRRCGRVVFVDAVRLVLYYVLFVFWLLLTARVVVELVRAFARDWRPAGGVAVTLETIYTVTDPPVRVVRRIIPMVRIGGVGLDLSIMVLLLVVFILMQLALPG
;
A
#
# COMPACT_ATOMS: atom_id res chain seq x y z
N MET A 1 8.13 -30.35 63.20
CA MET A 1 9.22 -29.98 62.28
C MET A 1 8.93 -30.62 60.91
N LYS A 2 8.95 -29.80 59.84
CA LYS A 2 8.46 -29.99 58.45
C LYS A 2 8.36 -31.41 57.86
N PRO A 3 7.39 -31.60 56.95
CA PRO A 3 7.80 -31.81 55.55
C PRO A 3 6.97 -30.97 54.57
N LEU A 4 7.39 -29.73 54.33
CA LEU A 4 6.83 -28.84 53.29
C LEU A 4 7.53 -29.00 51.91
N ALA A 5 8.43 -29.98 51.76
CA ALA A 5 9.30 -30.10 50.58
C ALA A 5 8.71 -30.95 49.43
N LYS A 6 7.71 -31.81 49.67
CA LYS A 6 7.16 -32.68 48.62
C LYS A 6 6.16 -31.97 47.70
N SER A 7 5.41 -30.98 48.20
CA SER A 7 4.42 -30.27 47.37
C SER A 7 5.08 -29.45 46.27
N GLN A 8 6.21 -28.78 46.54
CA GLN A 8 6.88 -27.95 45.55
C GLN A 8 7.42 -28.76 44.36
N PHE A 9 7.87 -30.00 44.59
CA PHE A 9 8.40 -30.85 43.52
C PHE A 9 7.31 -31.32 42.54
N ASP A 10 6.10 -31.56 43.06
CA ASP A 10 4.93 -31.94 42.24
C ASP A 10 4.40 -30.77 41.41
N TYR A 11 4.51 -29.53 41.88
CA TYR A 11 4.17 -28.34 41.10
C TYR A 11 5.12 -28.11 39.93
N VAL A 12 6.42 -28.22 40.17
CA VAL A 12 7.45 -28.09 39.12
C VAL A 12 7.23 -29.16 38.04
N THR A 13 7.12 -30.43 38.44
CA THR A 13 6.95 -31.56 37.51
C THR A 13 5.59 -31.54 36.75
N ARG A 14 4.57 -30.85 37.28
CA ARG A 14 3.26 -30.68 36.63
C ARG A 14 3.25 -29.48 35.68
N ALA A 15 3.92 -28.38 36.01
CA ALA A 15 4.05 -27.20 35.16
C ALA A 15 4.85 -27.50 33.88
N ASP A 16 5.91 -28.29 34.00
CA ASP A 16 6.80 -28.65 32.87
C ASP A 16 6.09 -29.52 31.82
N ARG A 17 5.15 -30.37 32.27
CA ARG A 17 4.33 -31.20 31.38
C ARG A 17 3.24 -30.40 30.68
N ALA A 18 2.70 -29.35 31.29
CA ALA A 18 1.72 -28.48 30.67
C ALA A 18 2.32 -27.64 29.53
N PHE A 19 3.61 -27.26 29.62
CA PHE A 19 4.28 -26.45 28.60
C PHE A 19 4.62 -27.24 27.31
N ARG A 20 4.84 -28.55 27.40
CA ARG A 20 5.30 -29.39 26.27
C ARG A 20 4.23 -29.71 25.22
N VAL A 21 2.95 -29.44 25.49
CA VAL A 21 1.82 -29.89 24.64
C VAL A 21 1.20 -28.77 23.79
N LEU A 22 1.79 -27.56 23.72
CA LEU A 22 1.24 -26.48 22.89
C LEU A 22 1.50 -26.72 21.38
N PRO A 23 0.50 -27.13 20.58
CA PRO A 23 0.67 -27.39 19.16
C PRO A 23 0.29 -26.12 18.40
N GLY A 24 1.24 -25.22 18.16
CA GLY A 24 0.92 -23.95 17.50
C GLY A 24 2.05 -23.23 16.77
N SER A 25 3.32 -23.59 16.99
CA SER A 25 4.46 -22.76 16.59
C SER A 25 4.84 -22.81 15.11
N ARG A 26 4.33 -23.77 14.31
CA ARG A 26 4.71 -23.92 12.89
C ARG A 26 3.85 -23.14 11.89
N ARG A 27 2.72 -22.55 12.30
CA ARG A 27 1.91 -21.69 11.42
C ARG A 27 2.45 -20.25 11.32
N CYS A 28 3.16 -19.78 12.35
CA CYS A 28 3.63 -18.40 12.48
C CYS A 28 4.50 -17.93 11.30
N GLY A 29 5.45 -18.75 10.82
CA GLY A 29 6.33 -18.33 9.71
C GLY A 29 5.61 -18.06 8.39
N ARG A 30 4.52 -18.78 8.09
CA ARG A 30 3.76 -18.59 6.85
C ARG A 30 2.87 -17.36 6.93
N VAL A 31 2.16 -17.13 8.04
CA VAL A 31 1.35 -15.92 8.19
C VAL A 31 2.23 -14.67 8.26
N VAL A 32 3.30 -14.68 9.07
CA VAL A 32 4.23 -13.54 9.15
C VAL A 32 4.86 -13.21 7.79
N PHE A 33 5.19 -14.21 6.97
CA PHE A 33 5.68 -13.97 5.61
C PHE A 33 4.59 -13.37 4.69
N VAL A 34 3.38 -13.92 4.69
CA VAL A 34 2.27 -13.40 3.86
C VAL A 34 1.87 -11.99 4.30
N ASP A 35 1.97 -11.70 5.59
CA ASP A 35 1.68 -10.38 6.16
C ASP A 35 2.78 -9.38 5.82
N ALA A 36 4.05 -9.78 5.86
CA ALA A 36 5.17 -8.96 5.38
C ALA A 36 5.04 -8.65 3.88
N VAL A 37 4.69 -9.64 3.05
CA VAL A 37 4.48 -9.44 1.61
C VAL A 37 3.30 -8.49 1.35
N ARG A 38 2.18 -8.63 2.06
CA ARG A 38 1.04 -7.70 1.96
C ARG A 38 1.40 -6.28 2.36
N LEU A 39 2.23 -6.12 3.39
CA LEU A 39 2.66 -4.81 3.87
C LEU A 39 3.56 -4.11 2.84
N VAL A 40 4.52 -4.84 2.25
CA VAL A 40 5.35 -4.29 1.16
C VAL A 40 4.48 -3.91 -0.04
N LEU A 41 3.55 -4.78 -0.45
CA LEU A 41 2.64 -4.51 -1.55
C LEU A 41 1.79 -3.26 -1.29
N TYR A 42 1.23 -3.13 -0.08
CA TYR A 42 0.47 -1.96 0.32
C TYR A 42 1.28 -0.66 0.20
N TYR A 43 2.52 -0.63 0.68
CA TYR A 43 3.38 0.56 0.56
C TYR A 43 3.71 0.90 -0.89
N VAL A 44 3.94 -0.09 -1.74
CA VAL A 44 4.17 0.13 -3.18
C VAL A 44 2.92 0.74 -3.83
N LEU A 45 1.74 0.19 -3.55
CA LEU A 45 0.46 0.73 -4.03
C LEU A 45 0.20 2.14 -3.46
N PHE A 46 0.58 2.41 -2.22
CA PHE A 46 0.44 3.71 -1.57
C PHE A 46 1.32 4.78 -2.22
N VAL A 47 2.60 4.47 -2.48
CA VAL A 47 3.50 5.38 -3.21
C VAL A 47 2.97 5.62 -4.62
N PHE A 48 2.48 4.57 -5.29
CA PHE A 48 1.88 4.71 -6.61
C PHE A 48 0.64 5.61 -6.58
N TRP A 49 -0.21 5.47 -5.57
CA TRP A 49 -1.38 6.32 -5.36
C TRP A 49 -0.98 7.79 -5.12
N LEU A 50 0.05 8.05 -4.32
CA LEU A 50 0.59 9.40 -4.12
C LEU A 50 1.08 10.03 -5.43
N LEU A 51 1.77 9.26 -6.28
CA LEU A 51 2.24 9.74 -7.58
C LEU A 51 1.10 10.08 -8.54
N LEU A 52 0.04 9.28 -8.56
CA LEU A 52 -1.17 9.58 -9.33
C LEU A 52 -1.88 10.83 -8.81
N THR A 53 -2.00 10.98 -7.50
CA THR A 53 -2.56 12.18 -6.86
C THR A 53 -1.73 13.41 -7.19
N ALA A 54 -0.40 13.32 -7.15
CA ALA A 54 0.48 14.42 -7.56
C ALA A 54 0.21 14.83 -9.02
N ARG A 55 -0.03 13.87 -9.91
CA ARG A 55 -0.39 14.15 -11.32
C ARG A 55 -1.71 14.92 -11.45
N VAL A 56 -2.74 14.54 -10.68
CA VAL A 56 -4.02 15.29 -10.60
C VAL A 56 -3.78 16.72 -10.15
N VAL A 57 -3.01 16.91 -9.07
CA VAL A 57 -2.73 18.24 -8.53
C VAL A 57 -2.03 19.10 -9.60
N VAL A 58 -1.07 18.54 -10.32
CA VAL A 58 -0.38 19.27 -11.39
C VAL A 58 -1.32 19.63 -12.54
N GLU A 59 -2.18 18.72 -12.97
CA GLU A 59 -3.21 19.00 -13.99
C GLU A 59 -4.17 20.10 -13.53
N LEU A 60 -4.58 20.06 -12.27
CA LEU A 60 -5.45 21.06 -11.67
C LEU A 60 -4.77 22.43 -11.59
N VAL A 61 -3.50 22.48 -11.14
CA VAL A 61 -2.68 23.70 -11.11
C VAL A 61 -2.52 24.27 -12.51
N ARG A 62 -2.25 23.45 -13.54
CA ARG A 62 -2.17 23.91 -14.94
C ARG A 62 -3.52 24.37 -15.48
N ALA A 63 -4.63 23.77 -15.04
CA ALA A 63 -5.97 24.19 -15.44
C ALA A 63 -6.34 25.56 -14.85
N PHE A 64 -5.96 25.82 -13.59
CA PHE A 64 -6.18 27.11 -12.93
C PHE A 64 -5.18 28.19 -13.33
N ALA A 65 -3.92 27.83 -13.55
CA ALA A 65 -2.85 28.73 -13.99
C ALA A 65 -2.38 28.33 -15.40
N ARG A 66 -3.19 28.66 -16.43
CA ARG A 66 -2.91 28.29 -17.83
C ARG A 66 -1.58 28.80 -18.38
N ASP A 67 -1.07 29.91 -17.85
CA ASP A 67 0.21 30.49 -18.26
C ASP A 67 1.42 29.92 -17.48
N TRP A 68 1.19 29.00 -16.54
CA TRP A 68 2.25 28.43 -15.72
C TRP A 68 3.16 27.52 -16.56
N ARG A 69 4.43 27.91 -16.69
CA ARG A 69 5.49 27.11 -17.32
C ARG A 69 6.40 26.54 -16.23
N PRO A 70 6.48 25.21 -16.06
CA PRO A 70 7.38 24.62 -15.08
C PRO A 70 8.83 24.88 -15.49
N ALA A 71 9.62 25.47 -14.59
CA ALA A 71 11.04 25.76 -14.80
C ALA A 71 11.86 25.36 -13.57
N GLY A 72 13.14 25.05 -13.78
CA GLY A 72 14.07 24.68 -12.72
C GLY A 72 13.72 23.35 -12.04
N GLY A 73 13.89 23.28 -10.71
CA GLY A 73 13.69 22.03 -9.94
C GLY A 73 12.28 21.43 -10.05
N VAL A 74 11.26 22.25 -10.28
CA VAL A 74 9.88 21.77 -10.46
C VAL A 74 9.73 20.97 -11.75
N ALA A 75 10.45 21.36 -12.82
CA ALA A 75 10.42 20.64 -14.10
C ALA A 75 11.02 19.24 -13.96
N VAL A 76 12.13 19.10 -13.22
CA VAL A 76 12.78 17.81 -12.96
C VAL A 76 11.88 16.88 -12.13
N THR A 77 11.26 17.41 -11.08
CA THR A 77 10.31 16.64 -10.26
C THR A 77 9.11 16.19 -11.08
N LEU A 78 8.55 17.08 -11.91
CA LEU A 78 7.46 16.75 -12.83
C LEU A 78 7.84 15.66 -13.82
N GLU A 79 8.99 15.78 -14.46
CA GLU A 79 9.51 14.78 -15.40
C GLU A 79 9.69 13.41 -14.73
N THR A 80 10.18 13.39 -13.49
CA THR A 80 10.33 12.17 -12.70
C THR A 80 8.96 11.54 -12.41
N ILE A 81 8.00 12.33 -11.92
CA ILE A 81 6.63 11.88 -11.64
C ILE A 81 5.98 11.33 -12.92
N TYR A 82 6.10 12.05 -14.04
CA TYR A 82 5.54 11.65 -15.32
C TYR A 82 6.16 10.36 -15.83
N THR A 83 7.48 10.21 -15.73
CA THR A 83 8.19 8.98 -16.13
C THR A 83 7.72 7.76 -15.35
N VAL A 84 7.48 7.91 -14.04
CA VAL A 84 7.02 6.79 -13.20
C VAL A 84 5.52 6.51 -13.39
N THR A 85 4.70 7.54 -13.61
CA THR A 85 3.24 7.38 -13.75
C THR A 85 2.78 7.04 -15.16
N ASP A 86 3.49 7.44 -16.21
CA ASP A 86 3.09 7.21 -17.60
C ASP A 86 2.99 5.73 -18.03
N PRO A 87 3.90 4.82 -17.66
CA PRO A 87 3.79 3.41 -18.04
C PRO A 87 2.48 2.75 -17.56
N PRO A 88 2.10 2.82 -16.26
CA PRO A 88 0.86 2.23 -15.78
C PRO A 88 -0.38 2.97 -16.28
N VAL A 89 -0.34 4.31 -16.38
CA VAL A 89 -1.45 5.09 -16.97
C VAL A 89 -1.68 4.67 -18.43
N ARG A 90 -0.62 4.41 -19.20
CA ARG A 90 -0.73 3.94 -20.60
C ARG A 90 -1.35 2.56 -20.71
N VAL A 91 -1.06 1.64 -19.79
CA VAL A 91 -1.70 0.31 -19.77
C VAL A 91 -3.20 0.45 -19.55
N VAL A 92 -3.62 1.32 -18.63
CA VAL A 92 -5.04 1.54 -18.36
C VAL A 92 -5.74 2.33 -19.47
N ARG A 93 -5.07 3.33 -20.06
CA ARG A 93 -5.59 4.09 -21.23
C ARG A 93 -5.87 3.22 -22.45
N ARG A 94 -5.22 2.06 -22.54
CA ARG A 94 -5.49 1.08 -23.61
C ARG A 94 -6.81 0.33 -23.39
N ILE A 95 -7.26 0.22 -22.14
CA ILE A 95 -8.52 -0.43 -21.78
C ILE A 95 -9.66 0.59 -21.75
N ILE A 96 -9.42 1.80 -21.24
CA ILE A 96 -10.41 2.87 -21.15
C ILE A 96 -9.84 4.13 -21.82
N PRO A 97 -10.27 4.47 -23.06
CA PRO A 97 -9.78 5.64 -23.76
C PRO A 97 -10.17 6.94 -23.05
N MET A 98 -9.27 7.92 -23.09
CA MET A 98 -9.45 9.23 -22.47
C MET A 98 -10.59 10.00 -23.13
N VAL A 99 -11.65 10.30 -22.38
CA VAL A 99 -12.70 11.23 -22.83
C VAL A 99 -12.42 12.59 -22.19
N ARG A 100 -12.06 13.56 -23.02
CA ARG A 100 -11.90 14.96 -22.61
C ARG A 100 -13.26 15.63 -22.66
N ILE A 101 -13.85 15.97 -21.52
CA ILE A 101 -15.16 16.64 -21.48
C ILE A 101 -14.95 18.14 -21.27
N GLY A 102 -15.50 18.95 -22.19
CA GLY A 102 -15.75 20.37 -21.93
C GLY A 102 -14.59 21.35 -22.11
N GLY A 103 -13.58 21.07 -22.94
CA GLY A 103 -12.55 22.05 -23.34
C GLY A 103 -11.55 22.46 -22.24
N VAL A 104 -11.81 22.11 -20.98
CA VAL A 104 -10.84 22.09 -19.89
C VAL A 104 -10.22 20.70 -19.89
N GLY A 105 -8.91 20.60 -20.08
CA GLY A 105 -8.18 19.33 -20.13
C GLY A 105 -8.08 18.62 -18.78
N LEU A 106 -9.15 18.56 -18.01
CA LEU A 106 -9.27 17.68 -16.85
C LEU A 106 -9.41 16.25 -17.38
N ASP A 107 -8.34 15.47 -17.26
CA ASP A 107 -8.31 14.11 -17.77
C ASP A 107 -9.13 13.19 -16.84
N LEU A 108 -10.37 12.91 -17.24
CA LEU A 108 -11.25 11.95 -16.56
C LEU A 108 -10.60 10.57 -16.43
N SER A 109 -9.68 10.20 -17.33
CA SER A 109 -8.94 8.94 -17.25
C SER A 109 -8.10 8.85 -15.97
N ILE A 110 -7.51 9.97 -15.53
CA ILE A 110 -6.72 10.04 -14.31
C ILE A 110 -7.60 9.93 -13.07
N MET A 111 -8.78 10.56 -13.07
CA MET A 111 -9.75 10.41 -11.97
C MET A 111 -10.24 8.96 -11.82
N VAL A 112 -10.55 8.31 -12.93
CA VAL A 112 -10.93 6.89 -12.94
C VAL A 112 -9.78 6.00 -12.47
N LEU A 113 -8.55 6.26 -12.91
CA LEU A 113 -7.38 5.50 -12.47
C LEU A 113 -7.15 5.63 -10.96
N LEU A 114 -7.31 6.84 -10.41
CA LEU A 114 -7.17 7.09 -8.97
C LEU A 114 -8.22 6.31 -8.17
N LEU A 115 -9.46 6.24 -8.67
CA LEU A 115 -10.53 5.43 -8.09
C LEU A 115 -10.22 3.93 -8.16
N VAL A 116 -9.73 3.44 -9.30
CA VAL A 116 -9.33 2.03 -9.48
C VAL A 116 -8.20 1.64 -8.52
N VAL A 117 -7.18 2.48 -8.38
CA VAL A 117 -6.08 2.23 -7.43
C VAL A 117 -6.56 2.27 -5.99
N PHE A 118 -7.48 3.18 -5.65
CA PHE A 118 -8.09 3.23 -4.33
C PHE A 118 -8.86 1.93 -4.02
N ILE A 119 -9.65 1.41 -4.97
CA ILE A 119 -10.36 0.14 -4.83
C ILE A 119 -9.36 -1.03 -4.70
N LEU A 120 -8.30 -1.06 -5.52
CA LEU A 120 -7.25 -2.07 -5.41
C LEU A 120 -6.55 -2.04 -4.04
N MET A 121 -6.33 -0.85 -3.47
CA MET A 121 -5.72 -0.68 -2.16
C MET A 121 -6.64 -1.21 -1.04
N GLN A 122 -7.95 -1.01 -1.16
CA GLN A 122 -8.95 -1.58 -0.26
C GLN A 122 -9.00 -3.11 -0.32
N LEU A 123 -8.86 -3.69 -1.52
CA LEU A 123 -8.78 -5.15 -1.69
C LEU A 123 -7.45 -5.75 -1.19
N ALA A 124 -6.37 -4.97 -1.24
CA ALA A 124 -5.06 -5.38 -0.77
C ALA A 124 -4.89 -5.23 0.75
N LEU A 125 -5.78 -4.49 1.42
CA LEU A 125 -5.74 -4.33 2.87
C LEU A 125 -5.97 -5.70 3.54
N PRO A 126 -5.01 -6.22 4.32
CA PRO A 126 -5.27 -7.35 5.17
C PRO A 126 -6.25 -6.91 6.27
N GLY A 127 -7.46 -7.46 6.26
CA GLY A 127 -8.40 -7.42 7.38
C GLY A 127 -8.02 -8.39 8.48
#